data_AF-F0YKP7-F1
#
_entry.id   AF-F0YKP7-F1
#
_cell.length_a   1.000
_cell.length_b   1.000
_cell.length_c   1.000
_cell.angle_alpha   90.00
_cell.angle_beta   90.00
_cell.angle_gamma   90.00
#
_symmetry.space_group_name_H-M   'P 1'
#
loop_
_entity.id
_entity.type
_entity.pdbx_description
1 polymer ?
#
loop_
_entity_poly.entity_id
_entity_poly.type
_entity_poly.pdbx_seq_one_letter_code
_entity_poly.pdbx_strand_id
1 'polypeptide(L)'
;YSGTAVLLSVASGRISFMRGLTGPCLALDTACCSTLVTKHLARSGLLQRECSSALSTGVGLLEEMAFIAFAAAGMLSPLGRCHTFDI
;
A
#
# COMPACT_ATOMS: atom_id res chain seq x y z
N TYR A 1 -3.70 -6.87 22.58
CA TYR A 1 -4.32 -6.02 21.54
C TYR A 1 -3.50 -5.99 20.23
N SER A 2 -2.60 -6.94 19.95
CA SER A 2 -1.79 -6.93 18.72
C SER A 2 -2.48 -7.56 17.49
N GLY A 3 -3.34 -8.56 17.70
CA GLY A 3 -4.00 -9.27 16.58
C GLY A 3 -4.87 -8.36 15.69
N THR A 4 -5.53 -7.36 16.28
CA THR A 4 -6.31 -6.36 15.54
C THR A 4 -5.48 -5.15 15.09
N ALA A 5 -4.18 -5.10 15.39
CA ALA A 5 -3.33 -3.96 15.02
C ALA A 5 -2.45 -4.24 13.79
N VAL A 6 -2.05 -5.50 13.58
CA VAL A 6 -0.97 -5.84 12.61
C VAL A 6 -1.50 -6.52 11.34
N LEU A 7 -2.70 -7.11 11.38
CA LEU A 7 -3.26 -7.76 10.20
C LEU A 7 -3.57 -6.75 9.09
N LEU A 8 -3.12 -7.05 7.87
CA LEU A 8 -3.27 -6.18 6.69
C LEU A 8 -4.74 -5.78 6.45
N SER A 9 -5.67 -6.74 6.54
CA SER A 9 -7.11 -6.48 6.38
C SER A 9 -7.70 -5.55 7.45
N VAL A 10 -7.12 -5.55 8.65
CA VAL A 10 -7.60 -4.71 9.74
C VAL A 10 -7.17 -3.26 9.54
N ALA A 11 -6.07 -3.01 8.82
CA ALA A 11 -5.65 -1.64 8.48
C ALA A 11 -6.72 -0.89 7.68
N SER A 12 -7.25 -1.50 6.61
CA SER A 12 -8.36 -0.90 5.83
C SER A 12 -9.64 -0.79 6.64
N GLY A 13 -9.97 -1.83 7.43
CA GLY A 13 -11.16 -1.84 8.29
C GLY A 13 -11.17 -0.72 9.33
N ARG A 14 -10.02 -0.44 9.96
CA ARG A 14 -9.89 0.67 10.94
C ARG A 14 -10.06 2.03 10.28
N ILE A 15 -9.49 2.25 9.10
CA ILE A 15 -9.67 3.50 8.36
C ILE A 15 -11.15 3.68 7.99
N SER A 16 -11.80 2.62 7.49
CA SER A 16 -13.23 2.60 7.16
C SER A 16 -14.08 2.96 8.37
N PHE A 17 -13.85 2.30 9.51
CA PHE A 17 -14.56 2.52 10.76
C PHE A 17 -14.38 3.96 11.28
N MET A 18 -13.15 4.47 11.34
CA MET A 18 -12.86 5.84 11.82
C MET A 18 -13.44 6.93 10.92
N ARG A 19 -13.65 6.64 9.63
CA ARG A 19 -14.21 7.58 8.66
C ARG A 19 -15.69 7.37 8.35
N GLY A 20 -16.34 6.37 8.98
CA GLY A 20 -17.74 6.03 8.71
C GLY A 20 -18.00 5.55 7.29
N LEU A 21 -17.02 4.94 6.62
CA LEU A 21 -17.14 4.41 5.27
C LEU A 21 -17.79 3.02 5.31
N THR A 22 -18.80 2.80 4.46
CA THR A 22 -19.61 1.57 4.43
C THR A 22 -19.55 0.82 3.09
N GLY A 23 -18.77 1.32 2.13
CA GLY A 23 -18.57 0.70 0.81
C GLY A 23 -17.51 -0.41 0.82
N PRO A 24 -17.06 -0.84 -0.38
CA PRO A 24 -15.99 -1.83 -0.52
C PRO A 24 -14.74 -1.44 0.28
N CYS A 25 -14.24 -2.38 1.10
CA CYS A 25 -13.13 -2.16 2.00
C CYS A 25 -12.13 -3.32 1.87
N LEU A 26 -10.94 -3.03 1.32
CA LEU A 26 -9.88 -4.03 1.15
C LEU A 26 -8.51 -3.45 1.45
N ALA A 27 -7.59 -4.34 1.78
CA ALA A 27 -6.16 -4.08 1.82
C ALA A 27 -5.46 -5.10 0.92
N LEU A 28 -4.47 -4.65 0.17
CA LEU A 28 -3.72 -5.46 -0.79
C LEU A 28 -2.24 -5.11 -0.72
N ASP A 29 -1.41 -6.07 -1.15
CA ASP A 29 0.02 -5.89 -1.30
C ASP A 29 0.44 -6.45 -2.66
N THR A 30 0.82 -5.54 -3.56
CA THR A 30 1.46 -5.83 -4.84
C THR A 30 2.87 -5.22 -4.88
N ALA A 31 3.56 -5.21 -3.74
CA ALA A 31 4.87 -4.61 -3.54
C ALA A 31 4.91 -3.10 -3.88
N CYS A 32 5.90 -2.67 -4.67
CA CYS A 32 6.18 -1.26 -4.92
C CYS A 32 5.04 -0.49 -5.61
N CYS A 33 4.10 -1.19 -6.27
CA CYS A 33 2.98 -0.57 -6.98
C CYS A 33 1.65 -0.61 -6.21
N SER A 34 1.61 -1.08 -4.96
CA SER A 34 0.39 -1.24 -4.16
C SER A 34 -0.52 -0.01 -4.18
N THR A 35 0.02 1.19 -3.94
CA THR A 35 -0.78 2.44 -3.96
C THR A 35 -1.32 2.78 -5.35
N LEU A 36 -0.62 2.43 -6.43
CA LEU A 36 -1.11 2.61 -7.79
C LEU A 36 -2.25 1.63 -8.10
N VAL A 37 -2.12 0.39 -7.65
CA VAL A 37 -3.16 -0.64 -7.81
C VAL A 37 -4.41 -0.27 -7.01
N THR A 38 -4.31 0.19 -5.76
CA THR A 38 -5.49 0.63 -5.00
C THR A 38 -6.16 1.84 -5.64
N LYS A 39 -5.40 2.79 -6.21
CA LYS A 39 -5.98 3.90 -6.99
C LYS A 39 -6.72 3.42 -8.23
N HIS A 40 -6.15 2.45 -8.94
CA HIS A 40 -6.79 1.84 -10.10
C HIS A 40 -8.13 1.20 -9.69
N LEU A 41 -8.15 0.38 -8.65
CA LEU A 41 -9.37 -0.26 -8.14
C LEU A 41 -10.41 0.76 -7.66
N ALA A 42 -9.99 1.79 -6.93
CA ALA A 42 -10.87 2.87 -6.48
C ALA A 42 -11.55 3.58 -7.67
N ARG A 43 -10.79 3.89 -8.72
CA ARG A 43 -11.33 4.47 -9.95
C ARG A 43 -12.28 3.51 -10.66
N SER A 44 -11.92 2.23 -10.76
CA SER A 44 -12.76 1.22 -11.39
C SER A 44 -14.09 1.03 -10.67
N GLY A 45 -14.10 0.98 -9.33
CA GLY A 45 -15.33 0.87 -8.54
C GLY A 45 -16.26 2.08 -8.69
N LEU A 46 -15.69 3.30 -8.77
CA LEU A 46 -16.47 4.52 -9.07
C LEU A 46 -17.11 4.46 -10.47
N LEU A 47 -16.36 4.02 -11.48
CA LEU A 47 -16.86 3.92 -12.86
C LEU A 47 -17.94 2.84 -13.02
N GLN A 48 -17.77 1.72 -12.32
CA GLN A 48 -18.73 0.61 -12.30
C GLN A 48 -19.95 0.89 -11.40
N ARG A 49 -19.97 2.05 -10.71
CA ARG A 49 -21.01 2.46 -9.75
C ARG A 49 -21.17 1.49 -8.58
N GLU A 50 -20.09 0.79 -8.20
CA GLU A 50 -20.05 -0.04 -7.00
C GLU A 50 -19.99 0.81 -5.72
N CYS A 51 -19.48 2.03 -5.83
CA CYS A 51 -19.47 3.04 -4.76
C CYS A 51 -19.61 4.45 -5.34
N SER A 52 -20.09 5.40 -4.52
CA SER A 52 -20.21 6.82 -4.87
C SER A 52 -18.99 7.65 -4.50
N SER A 53 -18.15 7.13 -3.60
CA SER A 53 -16.91 7.72 -3.14
C SER A 53 -15.89 6.63 -2.86
N ALA A 54 -14.62 6.89 -3.16
CA ALA A 54 -13.54 5.94 -2.91
C ALA A 54 -12.35 6.63 -2.25
N LEU A 55 -11.70 5.93 -1.33
CA LEU A 55 -10.47 6.34 -0.66
C LEU A 55 -9.36 5.35 -1.01
N SER A 56 -8.21 5.85 -1.47
CA SER A 56 -7.01 5.05 -1.68
C SER A 56 -5.88 5.62 -0.84
N THR A 57 -5.20 4.74 -0.12
CA THR A 57 -4.05 5.05 0.73
C THR A 57 -3.02 3.93 0.63
N GLY A 58 -1.78 4.20 0.98
CA GLY A 58 -0.73 3.18 1.09
C GLY A 58 0.42 3.69 1.94
N VAL A 59 1.14 2.77 2.57
CA VAL A 59 2.32 3.04 3.39
C VAL A 59 3.42 2.05 3.00
N GLY A 60 4.66 2.52 2.93
CA GLY A 60 5.84 1.68 2.74
C GLY A 60 6.73 1.83 3.96
N LEU A 61 7.03 0.71 4.61
CA LEU A 61 7.99 0.63 5.71
C LEU A 61 9.05 -0.40 5.32
N LEU A 62 10.31 -0.08 5.63
CA LEU A 62 11.43 -0.97 5.36
C LEU A 62 12.12 -1.28 6.68
N GLU A 63 12.03 -2.54 7.10
CA GLU A 63 12.71 -3.05 8.29
C GLU A 63 14.17 -3.41 7.96
N GLU A 64 15.05 -3.41 8.97
CA GLU A 64 16.47 -3.72 8.83
C GLU A 64 16.72 -5.06 8.11
N MET A 65 16.01 -6.12 8.49
CA MET A 65 16.20 -7.44 7.88
C MET A 65 15.75 -7.47 6.40
N ALA A 66 14.68 -6.76 6.06
CA ALA A 66 14.25 -6.59 4.67
C ALA A 66 15.24 -5.72 3.88
N PHE A 67 15.81 -4.68 4.48
CA PHE A 67 16.86 -3.86 3.89
C PHE A 67 18.10 -4.68 3.55
N ILE A 68 18.59 -5.51 4.49
CA ILE A 68 19.74 -6.39 4.28
C ILE A 68 19.45 -7.39 3.15
N ALA A 69 18.25 -7.99 3.12
CA ALA A 69 17.86 -8.90 2.06
C ALA A 69 17.85 -8.22 0.67
N PHE A 70 17.31 -7.00 0.57
CA PHE A 70 17.32 -6.23 -0.68
C PHE A 70 18.73 -5.80 -1.09
N ALA A 71 19.61 -5.47 -0.14
CA ALA A 71 21.02 -5.20 -0.41
C ALA A 71 21.72 -6.46 -0.98
N ALA A 72 21.52 -7.61 -0.35
CA ALA A 72 22.10 -8.88 -0.80
C ALA A 72 21.57 -9.31 -2.19
N ALA A 73 20.32 -8.94 -2.51
CA ALA A 73 19.72 -9.15 -3.83
C ALA A 73 20.19 -8.14 -4.90
N GLY A 74 21.02 -7.15 -4.55
CA GLY A 74 21.48 -6.12 -5.48
C GLY A 74 20.41 -5.08 -5.85
N MET A 75 19.32 -4.99 -5.07
CA MET A 75 18.21 -4.07 -5.33
C MET A 75 18.44 -2.65 -4.78
N LEU A 76 19.45 -2.47 -3.92
CA LEU A 76 19.77 -1.19 -3.29
C LEU A 76 21.05 -0.59 -3.89
N SER A 77 21.03 0.71 -4.17
CA SER A 77 22.22 1.44 -4.62
C SER A 77 23.23 1.57 -3.48
N PRO A 78 24.54 1.30 -3.71
CA PRO A 78 25.59 1.48 -2.70
C PRO A 78 25.76 2.95 -2.30
N LEU A 79 25.30 3.89 -3.14
CA LEU A 79 25.31 5.33 -2.87
C LEU A 79 24.02 5.83 -2.19
N GLY A 80 23.06 4.93 -1.91
CA GLY A 80 21.82 5.27 -1.21
C GLY A 80 20.90 6.23 -1.97
N ARG A 81 21.07 6.38 -3.29
CA ARG A 81 20.26 7.29 -4.14
C ARG A 81 19.79 6.60 -5.41
N CYS A 82 18.64 7.07 -5.92
CA CYS A 82 18.12 6.67 -7.23
C CYS A 82 18.81 7.50 -8.32
N HIS A 83 19.48 6.84 -9.25
CA HIS A 83 20.14 7.45 -10.41
C HIS A 83 19.22 7.40 -11.63
N THR A 84 18.00 7.91 -11.48
CA THR A 84 16.99 7.82 -12.53
C THR A 84 17.43 8.63 -13.75
N PHE A 85 17.77 7.95 -14.83
CA PHE A 85 18.27 8.54 -16.09
C PHE A 85 19.58 9.33 -15.95
N ASP A 86 20.46 8.93 -15.02
CA ASP A 86 21.80 9.55 -14.89
C ASP A 86 22.62 9.35 -16.18
N ILE A 87 23.49 10.30 -16.47
CA ILE A 87 24.25 10.46 -17.72
C ILE A 87 25.49 9.58 -17.80
#